data_AF-A0A3A4VUJ5-F1
#
_entry.id   AF-A0A3A4VUJ5-F1
#
_cell.length_a   1.000
_cell.length_b   1.000
_cell.length_c   1.000
_cell.angle_alpha   90.00
_cell.angle_beta   90.00
_cell.angle_gamma   90.00
#
_symmetry.space_group_name_H-M   'P 1'
#
loop_
_entity.id
_entity.type
_entity.pdbx_description
1 polymer ?
#
loop_
_entity_poly.entity_id
_entity_poly.type
_entity_poly.pdbx_seq_one_letter_code
_entity_poly.pdbx_strand_id
1 'polypeptide(L)'
;MNGEQVFRLPIKRTALNILVLCLLLSGLSSGSIIVASSMQNAGYRIIGYILGILFSLPIFFFLFQLFQISRSKYKIDRDGLTIFWGFQKMVIPIHEIEWIRPYDQMGYAVPLPALERMGIFTGKIFFRDLGDILFFATSQQDAFLIGTSQEVLFLSPIDPQAFQKGIQEAVYLGSITPLERKSINVESPARVVRSNLGLYLPLGIGVFLTLLLFILFGFVINARDSIQIGLVRFEPASGIIIIPLLSLILNTVNAFLSPKFFKKENLKLYAYLLAYAGPVMSLSLIIAILIGMYF
;
A
#
# COMPACT_ATOMS: atom_id res chain seq x y z
N MET A 1 -41.51 -6.28 -7.96
CA MET A 1 -40.30 -6.67 -8.73
C MET A 1 -39.11 -6.15 -7.94
N ASN A 2 -38.21 -7.02 -7.49
CA ASN A 2 -37.07 -6.62 -6.65
C ASN A 2 -36.18 -5.65 -7.44
N GLY A 3 -36.29 -4.36 -7.16
CA GLY A 3 -35.68 -3.24 -7.89
C GLY A 3 -34.21 -3.05 -7.61
N GLU A 4 -33.47 -4.14 -7.39
CA GLU A 4 -32.04 -4.08 -7.14
C GLU A 4 -31.30 -3.87 -8.47
N GLN A 5 -30.65 -2.72 -8.61
CA GLN A 5 -29.84 -2.41 -9.80
C GLN A 5 -28.35 -2.49 -9.45
N VAL A 6 -27.59 -3.27 -10.21
CA VAL A 6 -26.16 -3.48 -10.00
C VAL A 6 -25.35 -2.85 -11.12
N PHE A 7 -24.47 -1.92 -10.77
CA PHE A 7 -23.61 -1.19 -11.69
C PHE A 7 -22.15 -1.61 -11.49
N ARG A 8 -21.45 -1.85 -12.60
CA ARG A 8 -20.02 -2.18 -12.61
C ARG A 8 -19.19 -0.93 -12.88
N LEU A 9 -17.89 -1.03 -12.60
CA LEU A 9 -16.91 0.01 -12.90
C LEU A 9 -16.30 -0.17 -14.29
N PRO A 10 -15.84 0.91 -14.95
CA PRO A 10 -15.05 0.82 -16.16
C PRO A 10 -13.62 0.31 -15.85
N ILE A 11 -13.40 -1.00 -15.94
CA ILE A 11 -12.14 -1.65 -15.52
C ILE A 11 -11.10 -1.72 -16.63
N LYS A 12 -11.50 -1.74 -17.91
CA LYS A 12 -10.62 -2.12 -19.04
C LYS A 12 -9.35 -1.28 -19.15
N ARG A 13 -9.46 0.06 -19.11
CA ARG A 13 -8.30 0.97 -19.24
C ARG A 13 -7.37 0.88 -18.04
N THR A 14 -7.91 0.92 -16.82
CA THR A 14 -7.17 0.76 -15.56
C THR A 14 -6.45 -0.58 -15.51
N ALA A 15 -7.13 -1.67 -15.89
CA ALA A 15 -6.53 -3.00 -15.92
C ALA A 15 -5.38 -3.08 -16.92
N LEU A 16 -5.53 -2.50 -18.12
CA LEU A 16 -4.46 -2.45 -19.10
C LEU A 16 -3.25 -1.68 -18.57
N ASN A 17 -3.45 -0.50 -17.99
CA ASN A 17 -2.37 0.31 -17.43
C ASN A 17 -1.62 -0.44 -16.31
N ILE A 18 -2.35 -1.10 -15.41
CA ILE A 18 -1.77 -1.93 -14.35
C ILE A 18 -0.97 -3.10 -14.93
N LEU A 19 -1.52 -3.82 -15.92
CA LEU A 19 -0.84 -4.97 -16.53
C LEU A 19 0.44 -4.56 -17.26
N VAL A 20 0.41 -3.45 -18.02
CA VAL A 20 1.60 -2.91 -18.69
C VAL A 20 2.66 -2.52 -17.66
N LEU A 21 2.28 -1.85 -16.57
CA LEU A 21 3.21 -1.50 -15.50
C LEU A 21 3.82 -2.73 -14.83
N CYS A 22 3.00 -3.74 -14.51
CA CYS A 22 3.48 -5.01 -13.96
C CYS A 22 4.44 -5.71 -14.91
N LEU A 23 4.17 -5.70 -16.22
CA LEU A 23 5.05 -6.28 -17.23
C LEU A 23 6.39 -5.54 -17.27
N LEU A 24 6.39 -4.21 -17.30
CA LEU A 24 7.62 -3.40 -17.24
C LEU A 24 8.43 -3.68 -15.98
N LEU A 25 7.78 -3.68 -14.81
CA LEU A 25 8.43 -3.99 -13.53
C LEU A 25 9.00 -5.41 -13.49
N SER A 26 8.28 -6.39 -14.06
CA SER A 26 8.77 -7.77 -14.16
C SER A 26 10.00 -7.89 -15.07
N GLY A 27 10.04 -7.10 -16.15
CA GLY A 27 11.19 -7.00 -17.05
C GLY A 27 12.40 -6.38 -16.34
N LEU A 28 12.21 -5.29 -15.59
CA LEU A 28 13.26 -4.67 -14.78
C LEU A 28 13.79 -5.62 -13.71
N SER A 29 12.88 -6.30 -13.00
CA SER A 29 13.24 -7.28 -11.96
C SER A 29 14.06 -8.42 -12.56
N SER A 30 13.58 -9.04 -13.64
CA SER A 30 14.25 -10.18 -14.28
C SER A 30 15.58 -9.76 -14.90
N GLY A 31 15.63 -8.61 -15.58
CA GLY A 31 16.86 -8.04 -16.14
C GLY A 31 17.90 -7.76 -15.06
N SER A 32 17.49 -7.21 -13.92
CA SER A 32 18.38 -6.97 -12.78
C SER A 32 18.98 -8.27 -12.22
N ILE A 33 18.17 -9.32 -12.09
CA ILE A 33 18.62 -10.64 -11.60
C ILE A 33 19.57 -11.32 -12.60
N ILE A 34 19.28 -11.24 -13.91
CA ILE A 34 20.14 -11.81 -14.96
C ILE A 34 21.49 -11.09 -14.97
N VAL A 35 21.49 -9.75 -15.00
CA VAL A 35 22.72 -8.95 -14.97
C VAL A 35 23.52 -9.24 -13.70
N ALA A 36 22.86 -9.29 -12.54
CA ALA A 36 23.51 -9.62 -11.27
C ALA A 36 24.20 -10.98 -11.30
N SER A 37 23.57 -11.98 -11.93
CA SER A 37 24.10 -13.35 -12.01
C SER A 37 25.34 -13.46 -12.90
N SER A 38 25.50 -12.53 -13.85
CA SER A 38 26.70 -12.43 -14.70
C SER A 38 27.87 -11.69 -14.02
N MET A 39 27.66 -11.06 -12.86
CA MET A 39 28.71 -10.32 -12.15
C MET A 39 29.64 -11.26 -11.40
N GLN A 40 30.95 -11.10 -11.62
CA GLN A 40 31.99 -11.85 -10.90
C GLN A 40 32.12 -11.41 -9.43
N ASN A 41 31.94 -10.12 -9.15
CA ASN A 41 32.02 -9.59 -7.79
C ASN A 41 30.70 -9.81 -7.04
N ALA A 42 30.78 -10.47 -5.88
CA ALA A 42 29.62 -10.81 -5.08
C ALA A 42 28.88 -9.58 -4.50
N GLY A 43 29.55 -8.46 -4.25
CA GLY A 43 28.94 -7.21 -3.80
C GLY A 43 27.97 -6.63 -4.84
N TYR A 44 28.43 -6.48 -6.09
CA TYR A 44 27.57 -6.01 -7.19
C TYR A 44 26.43 -6.98 -7.48
N ARG A 45 26.66 -8.29 -7.35
CA ARG A 45 25.62 -9.31 -7.49
C ARG A 45 24.52 -9.14 -6.44
N ILE A 46 24.87 -8.92 -5.17
CA ILE A 46 23.88 -8.68 -4.10
C ILE A 46 23.08 -7.40 -4.35
N ILE A 47 23.73 -6.30 -4.77
CA ILE A 47 23.04 -5.05 -5.13
C ILE A 47 21.99 -5.31 -6.22
N GLY A 48 22.37 -6.06 -7.27
CA GLY A 48 21.44 -6.41 -8.34
C GLY A 48 20.27 -7.28 -7.85
N TYR A 49 20.50 -8.24 -6.96
CA TYR A 49 19.40 -9.01 -6.35
C TYR A 49 18.46 -8.15 -5.49
N ILE A 50 19.01 -7.20 -4.71
CA ILE A 50 18.20 -6.26 -3.92
C ILE A 50 17.33 -5.40 -4.85
N LEU A 51 17.90 -4.89 -5.95
CA LEU A 51 17.14 -4.13 -6.94
C LEU A 51 16.04 -4.96 -7.60
N GLY A 52 16.34 -6.21 -7.96
CA GLY A 52 15.35 -7.16 -8.48
C GLY A 52 14.17 -7.34 -7.53
N ILE A 53 14.45 -7.62 -6.25
CA ILE A 53 13.42 -7.75 -5.22
C ILE A 53 12.63 -6.43 -5.07
N LEU A 54 13.30 -5.29 -5.05
CA LEU A 54 12.67 -3.98 -4.90
C LEU A 54 11.67 -3.68 -6.03
N PHE A 55 12.00 -4.04 -7.29
CA PHE A 55 11.07 -3.93 -8.42
C PHE A 55 9.94 -4.95 -8.39
N SER A 56 10.12 -6.10 -7.73
CA SER A 56 9.07 -7.12 -7.59
C SER A 56 7.98 -6.73 -6.58
N LEU A 57 8.31 -6.01 -5.50
CA LEU A 57 7.37 -5.59 -4.45
C LEU A 57 6.13 -4.82 -4.98
N PRO A 58 6.27 -3.75 -5.80
CA PRO A 58 5.12 -3.03 -6.32
C PRO A 58 4.21 -3.89 -7.22
N ILE A 59 4.74 -4.94 -7.87
CA ILE A 59 3.95 -5.84 -8.72
C ILE A 59 2.84 -6.49 -7.90
N PHE A 60 3.16 -7.04 -6.73
CA PHE A 60 2.16 -7.65 -5.83
C PHE A 60 1.10 -6.63 -5.38
N PHE A 61 1.52 -5.41 -5.06
CA PHE A 61 0.60 -4.33 -4.70
C PHE A 61 -0.38 -4.01 -5.84
N PHE A 62 0.11 -3.83 -7.06
CA PHE A 62 -0.74 -3.50 -8.21
C PHE A 62 -1.64 -4.66 -8.65
N LEU A 63 -1.16 -5.90 -8.58
CA LEU A 63 -2.00 -7.09 -8.81
C LEU A 63 -3.11 -7.20 -7.77
N PHE A 64 -2.81 -6.91 -6.50
CA PHE A 64 -3.83 -6.86 -5.46
C PHE A 64 -4.86 -5.75 -5.74
N GLN A 65 -4.42 -4.57 -6.16
CA GLN A 65 -5.32 -3.47 -6.55
C GLN A 65 -6.22 -3.87 -7.73
N LEU A 66 -5.68 -4.54 -8.74
CA LEU A 66 -6.44 -5.05 -9.88
C LEU A 66 -7.52 -6.03 -9.44
N PHE A 67 -7.18 -6.94 -8.52
CA PHE A 67 -8.13 -7.89 -7.94
C PHE A 67 -9.23 -7.18 -7.15
N GLN A 68 -8.88 -6.17 -6.33
CA GLN A 68 -9.86 -5.37 -5.60
C GLN A 68 -10.84 -4.68 -6.55
N ILE A 69 -10.32 -3.97 -7.56
CA ILE A 69 -11.12 -3.23 -8.54
C ILE A 69 -12.03 -4.17 -9.35
N SER A 70 -11.55 -5.36 -9.69
CA SER A 70 -12.32 -6.34 -10.46
C SER A 70 -13.50 -6.94 -9.69
N ARG A 71 -13.43 -6.93 -8.35
CA ARG A 71 -14.55 -7.35 -7.47
C ARG A 71 -15.45 -6.18 -7.05
N SER A 72 -15.08 -4.94 -7.37
CA SER A 72 -15.85 -3.76 -7.02
C SER A 72 -17.12 -3.65 -7.86
N LYS A 73 -18.20 -3.18 -7.23
CA LYS A 73 -19.50 -2.94 -7.86
C LYS A 73 -20.33 -2.00 -6.99
N TYR A 74 -21.26 -1.29 -7.61
CA TYR A 74 -22.27 -0.50 -6.91
C TYR A 74 -23.60 -1.23 -7.01
N LYS A 75 -24.34 -1.28 -5.90
CA LYS A 75 -25.69 -1.79 -5.85
C LYS A 75 -26.59 -0.69 -5.33
N ILE A 76 -27.58 -0.31 -6.12
CA ILE A 76 -28.65 0.58 -5.70
C ILE A 76 -29.83 -0.29 -5.30
N ASP A 77 -30.36 -0.01 -4.12
CA ASP A 77 -31.59 -0.60 -3.60
C ASP A 77 -32.51 0.54 -3.12
N ARG A 78 -33.76 0.21 -2.84
CA ARG A 78 -34.75 1.17 -2.32
C ARG A 78 -34.33 1.78 -0.98
N ASP A 79 -33.63 1.00 -0.16
CA ASP A 79 -33.19 1.45 1.17
C ASP A 79 -31.85 2.19 1.14
N GLY A 80 -31.10 2.16 0.03
CA GLY A 80 -29.85 2.92 -0.08
C GLY A 80 -28.86 2.42 -1.14
N LEU A 81 -27.70 3.08 -1.14
CA LEU A 81 -26.56 2.78 -1.99
C LEU A 81 -25.56 1.89 -1.26
N THR A 82 -25.28 0.73 -1.82
CA THR A 82 -24.23 -0.17 -1.35
C THR A 82 -23.04 -0.15 -2.30
N ILE A 83 -21.86 0.19 -1.78
CA ILE A 83 -20.60 0.16 -2.52
C ILE A 83 -19.82 -1.07 -2.08
N PHE A 84 -19.54 -1.97 -3.00
CA PHE A 84 -18.60 -3.05 -2.81
C PHE A 84 -17.25 -2.59 -3.38
N TRP A 85 -16.23 -2.52 -2.53
CA TRP A 85 -14.87 -2.18 -2.93
C TRP A 85 -13.91 -3.30 -2.53
N GLY A 86 -13.56 -4.16 -3.49
CA GLY A 86 -12.80 -5.38 -3.22
C GLY A 86 -13.48 -6.29 -2.18
N PHE A 87 -12.91 -6.35 -0.98
CA PHE A 87 -13.42 -7.13 0.15
C PHE A 87 -14.25 -6.32 1.16
N GLN A 88 -14.33 -5.01 0.98
CA GLN A 88 -15.04 -4.11 1.89
C GLN A 88 -16.40 -3.74 1.30
N LYS A 89 -17.38 -3.54 2.19
CA LYS A 89 -18.75 -3.13 1.84
C LYS A 89 -19.08 -1.86 2.62
N MET A 90 -19.43 -0.81 1.90
CA MET A 90 -20.00 0.42 2.44
C MET A 90 -21.50 0.43 2.15
N VAL A 91 -22.30 0.81 3.14
CA VAL A 91 -23.76 0.94 2.99
C VAL A 91 -24.15 2.34 3.41
N ILE A 92 -24.87 3.01 2.53
CA ILE A 92 -25.28 4.41 2.68
C ILE A 92 -26.79 4.44 2.55
N PRO A 93 -27.51 4.75 3.65
CA PRO A 93 -28.96 4.84 3.62
C PRO A 93 -29.44 5.93 2.67
N ILE A 94 -30.57 5.71 1.99
CA ILE A 94 -31.08 6.66 0.99
C ILE A 94 -31.35 8.06 1.56
N HIS A 95 -31.74 8.14 2.85
CA HIS A 95 -32.04 9.41 3.54
C HIS A 95 -30.80 10.24 3.87
N GLU A 96 -29.60 9.63 3.83
CA GLU A 96 -28.35 10.37 4.03
C GLU A 96 -27.84 11.02 2.74
N ILE A 97 -28.39 10.65 1.57
CA ILE A 97 -27.98 11.23 0.28
C ILE A 97 -28.66 12.59 0.11
N GLU A 98 -27.87 13.66 0.18
CA GLU A 98 -28.37 15.04 0.08
C GLU A 98 -28.40 15.54 -1.36
N TRP A 99 -27.38 15.20 -2.14
CA TRP A 99 -27.25 15.64 -3.52
C TRP A 99 -26.36 14.70 -4.34
N ILE A 100 -26.60 14.70 -5.65
CA ILE A 100 -25.80 13.96 -6.64
C ILE A 100 -25.50 14.91 -7.77
N ARG A 101 -24.21 15.05 -8.12
CA ARG A 101 -23.78 15.91 -9.23
C ARG A 101 -22.72 15.21 -10.08
N PRO A 102 -22.81 15.28 -11.42
CA PRO A 102 -21.70 14.89 -12.28
C PRO A 102 -20.44 15.68 -11.94
N TYR A 103 -19.28 15.02 -12.01
CA TYR A 103 -17.98 15.64 -11.74
C TYR A 103 -17.73 16.85 -12.64
N ASP A 104 -18.06 16.76 -13.92
CA ASP A 104 -17.85 17.83 -14.90
C ASP A 104 -18.69 19.08 -14.64
N GLN A 105 -19.70 18.99 -13.75
CA GLN A 105 -20.61 20.08 -13.40
C GLN A 105 -20.34 20.68 -12.01
N MET A 106 -19.32 20.22 -11.28
CA MET A 106 -19.03 20.66 -9.91
C MET A 106 -18.58 22.13 -9.81
N GLY A 107 -18.07 22.73 -10.89
CA GLY A 107 -17.56 24.11 -10.90
C GLY A 107 -16.24 24.33 -10.15
N TYR A 108 -15.75 23.33 -9.41
CA TYR A 108 -14.48 23.34 -8.67
C TYR A 108 -13.62 22.13 -9.03
N ALA A 109 -12.30 22.32 -9.05
CA ALA A 109 -11.35 21.23 -9.28
C ALA A 109 -11.12 20.44 -7.98
N VAL A 110 -11.71 19.25 -7.88
CA VAL A 110 -11.52 18.38 -6.73
C VAL A 110 -10.10 17.79 -6.76
N PRO A 111 -9.32 17.84 -5.66
CA PRO A 111 -8.02 17.20 -5.61
C PRO A 111 -8.16 15.68 -5.79
N LEU A 112 -7.39 15.14 -6.73
CA LEU A 112 -7.42 13.72 -7.08
C LEU A 112 -6.34 12.92 -6.32
N PRO A 113 -6.56 11.62 -6.08
CA PRO A 113 -5.59 10.75 -5.41
C PRO A 113 -4.37 10.46 -6.28
N ALA A 114 -3.25 10.11 -5.63
CA ALA A 114 -1.93 9.97 -6.28
C ALA A 114 -1.86 8.97 -7.45
N LEU A 115 -2.78 7.99 -7.51
CA LEU A 115 -2.81 6.94 -8.55
C LEU A 115 -3.83 7.23 -9.67
N GLU A 116 -4.26 8.49 -9.83
CA GLU A 116 -5.17 8.92 -10.91
C GLU A 116 -4.69 8.52 -12.30
N ARG A 117 -3.37 8.60 -12.56
CA ARG A 117 -2.77 8.32 -13.88
C ARG A 117 -2.89 6.85 -14.26
N MET A 118 -2.97 5.98 -13.26
CA MET A 118 -3.20 4.56 -13.44
C MET A 118 -4.69 4.22 -13.53
N GLY A 119 -5.59 5.20 -13.38
CA GLY A 119 -7.03 5.01 -13.32
C GLY A 119 -7.48 4.37 -12.01
N ILE A 120 -6.75 4.61 -10.90
CA ILE A 120 -7.11 4.14 -9.56
C ILE A 120 -7.48 5.34 -8.70
N PHE A 121 -8.76 5.56 -8.51
CA PHE A 121 -9.29 6.59 -7.64
C PHE A 121 -9.74 5.94 -6.34
N THR A 122 -8.81 5.75 -5.41
CA THR A 122 -9.07 5.14 -4.10
C THR A 122 -8.38 5.92 -3.00
N GLY A 123 -9.12 6.21 -1.93
CA GLY A 123 -8.57 6.87 -0.75
C GLY A 123 -9.52 7.91 -0.18
N LYS A 124 -8.99 8.67 0.78
CA LYS A 124 -9.69 9.74 1.48
C LYS A 124 -8.89 11.04 1.38
N ILE A 125 -9.49 12.07 0.80
CA ILE A 125 -8.90 13.41 0.69
C ILE A 125 -9.82 14.41 1.35
N PHE A 126 -9.27 15.32 2.16
CA PHE A 126 -10.04 16.41 2.73
C PHE A 126 -9.95 17.63 1.82
N PHE A 127 -11.09 18.21 1.46
CA PHE A 127 -11.20 19.44 0.68
C PHE A 127 -12.02 20.46 1.46
N ARG A 128 -11.54 21.71 1.54
CA ARG A 128 -12.12 22.73 2.44
C ARG A 128 -13.60 22.97 2.20
N ASP A 129 -14.05 22.93 0.94
CA ASP A 129 -15.43 23.27 0.59
C ASP A 129 -16.38 22.06 0.59
N LEU A 130 -15.85 20.83 0.59
CA LEU A 130 -16.63 19.58 0.46
C LEU A 130 -16.43 18.61 1.62
N GLY A 131 -15.52 18.92 2.55
CA GLY A 131 -15.15 18.04 3.64
C GLY A 131 -14.36 16.82 3.17
N ASP A 132 -14.65 15.67 3.77
CA ASP A 132 -13.99 14.41 3.45
C ASP A 132 -14.57 13.80 2.16
N ILE A 133 -13.69 13.55 1.19
CA ILE A 133 -14.02 12.94 -0.09
C ILE A 133 -13.44 11.52 -0.13
N LEU A 134 -14.33 10.53 -0.23
CA LEU A 134 -13.99 9.13 -0.41
C LEU A 134 -14.04 8.76 -1.89
N PHE A 135 -12.93 8.27 -2.41
CA PHE A 135 -12.81 7.85 -3.80
C PHE A 135 -13.03 6.34 -3.92
N PHE A 136 -13.99 5.96 -4.75
CA PHE A 136 -14.26 4.59 -5.16
C PHE A 136 -14.55 4.58 -6.66
N ALA A 137 -13.55 4.89 -7.49
CA ALA A 137 -13.71 5.01 -8.93
C ALA A 137 -12.49 4.50 -9.72
N THR A 138 -12.70 4.27 -11.01
CA THR A 138 -11.63 3.91 -11.96
C THR A 138 -11.51 4.87 -13.14
N SER A 139 -12.47 5.79 -13.28
CA SER A 139 -12.48 6.82 -14.31
C SER A 139 -12.91 8.16 -13.70
N GLN A 140 -12.32 9.24 -14.18
CA GLN A 140 -12.80 10.59 -13.92
C GLN A 140 -13.93 10.99 -14.89
N GLN A 141 -13.86 10.50 -16.12
CA GLN A 141 -14.92 10.68 -17.12
C GLN A 141 -16.18 9.98 -16.62
N ASP A 142 -17.30 10.69 -16.68
CA ASP A 142 -18.61 10.25 -16.24
C ASP A 142 -18.71 9.87 -14.74
N ALA A 143 -17.81 10.43 -13.92
CA ALA A 143 -17.86 10.25 -12.48
C ALA A 143 -18.94 11.14 -11.84
N PHE A 144 -19.48 10.70 -10.72
CA PHE A 144 -20.41 11.43 -9.89
C PHE A 144 -19.82 11.70 -8.52
N LEU A 145 -20.19 12.86 -7.99
CA LEU A 145 -20.03 13.20 -6.59
C LEU A 145 -21.39 13.08 -5.89
N ILE A 146 -21.42 12.27 -4.84
CA ILE A 146 -22.61 12.03 -4.02
C ILE A 146 -22.32 12.61 -2.65
N GLY A 147 -23.02 13.69 -2.30
CA GLY A 147 -22.96 14.27 -0.96
C GLY A 147 -23.79 13.45 0.00
N THR A 148 -23.14 12.98 1.07
CA THR A 148 -23.84 12.42 2.24
C THR A 148 -23.70 13.35 3.44
N SER A 149 -24.50 13.13 4.48
CA SER A 149 -24.44 13.88 5.74
C SER A 149 -23.07 13.90 6.44
N GLN A 150 -22.14 12.98 6.11
CA GLN A 150 -20.80 12.93 6.73
C GLN A 150 -19.65 13.13 5.73
N GLU A 151 -19.81 12.69 4.48
CA GLU A 151 -18.72 12.64 3.50
C GLU A 151 -19.25 12.66 2.06
N VAL A 152 -18.39 13.08 1.13
CA VAL A 152 -18.69 13.10 -0.29
C VAL A 152 -18.05 11.89 -0.95
N LEU A 153 -18.81 11.16 -1.77
CA LEU A 153 -18.32 9.98 -2.48
C LEU A 153 -18.03 10.32 -3.93
N PHE A 154 -16.92 9.84 -4.45
CA PHE A 154 -16.57 9.93 -5.85
C PHE A 154 -16.69 8.54 -6.51
N LEU A 155 -17.68 8.36 -7.38
CA LEU A 155 -18.04 7.08 -8.00
C LEU A 155 -18.03 7.18 -9.52
N SER A 156 -17.57 6.13 -10.22
CA SER A 156 -17.60 6.05 -11.69
C SER A 156 -18.33 4.78 -12.17
N PRO A 157 -19.66 4.82 -12.35
CA PRO A 157 -20.42 3.71 -12.93
C PRO A 157 -20.15 3.57 -14.43
N ILE A 158 -20.31 2.35 -14.97
CA ILE A 158 -20.18 2.10 -16.41
C ILE A 158 -21.33 2.71 -17.23
N ASP A 159 -22.52 2.82 -16.64
CA ASP A 159 -23.70 3.46 -17.22
C ASP A 159 -24.13 4.63 -16.32
N PRO A 160 -23.67 5.85 -16.62
CA PRO A 160 -23.93 7.04 -15.83
C PRO A 160 -25.42 7.40 -15.74
N GLN A 161 -26.14 7.26 -16.87
CA GLN A 161 -27.53 7.66 -16.96
C GLN A 161 -28.43 6.70 -16.18
N ALA A 162 -28.24 5.40 -16.35
CA ALA A 162 -28.99 4.41 -15.60
C ALA A 162 -28.69 4.48 -14.10
N PHE A 163 -27.44 4.77 -13.72
CA PHE A 163 -27.07 4.95 -12.31
C PHE A 163 -27.78 6.15 -11.68
N GLN A 164 -27.77 7.31 -12.35
CA GLN A 164 -28.48 8.50 -11.85
C GLN A 164 -29.99 8.26 -11.73
N LYS A 165 -30.60 7.64 -12.75
CA LYS A 165 -32.02 7.31 -12.73
C LYS A 165 -32.36 6.35 -11.59
N GLY A 166 -31.52 5.32 -11.36
CA GLY A 166 -31.70 4.37 -10.27
C GLY A 166 -31.68 5.02 -8.89
N ILE A 167 -30.78 5.98 -8.65
CA ILE A 167 -30.81 6.71 -7.36
C ILE A 167 -32.05 7.60 -7.26
N GLN A 168 -32.42 8.32 -8.31
CA GLN A 168 -33.63 9.15 -8.30
C GLN A 168 -34.88 8.31 -7.99
N GLU A 169 -35.04 7.16 -8.66
CA GLU A 169 -36.13 6.21 -8.38
C GLU A 169 -36.11 5.72 -6.92
N ALA A 170 -34.94 5.38 -6.38
CA ALA A 170 -34.80 4.98 -4.97
C ALA A 170 -35.20 6.10 -3.99
N VAL A 171 -34.79 7.35 -4.26
CA VAL A 171 -35.19 8.53 -3.47
C VAL A 171 -36.69 8.75 -3.54
N TYR A 172 -37.31 8.65 -4.72
CA TYR A 172 -38.76 8.82 -4.89
C TYR A 172 -39.58 7.75 -4.17
N LEU A 173 -39.10 6.51 -4.16
CA LEU A 173 -39.79 5.40 -3.50
C LEU A 173 -39.71 5.47 -1.98
N GLY A 174 -38.69 6.13 -1.43
CA GLY A 174 -38.43 6.21 0.01
C GLY A 174 -38.08 4.85 0.64
N SER A 175 -37.40 4.86 1.78
CA SER A 175 -37.07 3.63 2.51
C SER A 175 -38.26 3.13 3.33
N ILE A 176 -38.48 1.81 3.33
CA ILE A 176 -39.46 1.16 4.22
C ILE A 176 -38.78 0.65 5.49
N THR A 177 -37.49 0.31 5.39
CA THR A 177 -36.65 -0.17 6.49
C THR A 177 -35.28 0.51 6.40
N PRO A 178 -34.98 1.51 7.25
CA PRO A 178 -33.71 2.20 7.20
C PRO A 178 -32.55 1.22 7.41
N LEU A 179 -31.64 1.13 6.43
CA LEU A 179 -30.41 0.38 6.60
C LEU A 179 -29.51 1.09 7.64
N GLU A 180 -28.81 0.32 8.47
CA GLU A 180 -27.74 0.88 9.29
C GLU A 180 -26.55 1.27 8.41
N ARG A 181 -26.09 2.51 8.56
CA ARG A 181 -24.89 3.00 7.87
C ARG A 181 -23.70 2.12 8.24
N LYS A 182 -22.98 1.64 7.22
CA LYS A 182 -21.71 0.95 7.40
C LYS A 182 -20.63 1.70 6.66
N SER A 183 -19.77 2.42 7.40
CA SER A 183 -18.62 3.12 6.84
C SER A 183 -17.44 2.16 6.65
N ILE A 184 -16.62 2.46 5.65
CA ILE A 184 -15.31 1.82 5.48
C ILE A 184 -14.27 2.82 6.00
N ASN A 185 -13.47 2.43 6.99
CA ASN A 185 -12.31 3.23 7.35
C ASN A 185 -11.21 3.05 6.30
N VAL A 186 -11.19 3.92 5.29
CA VAL A 186 -10.15 3.97 4.25
C VAL A 186 -8.98 4.81 4.78
N GLU A 187 -8.38 4.39 5.90
CA GLU A 187 -7.15 5.00 6.39
C GLU A 187 -6.00 4.62 5.46
N SER A 188 -5.37 5.63 4.83
CA SER A 188 -4.24 5.36 3.95
C SER A 188 -3.02 4.95 4.77
N PRO A 189 -2.32 3.85 4.41
CA PRO A 189 -1.12 3.40 5.12
C PRO A 189 -0.06 4.50 5.21
N ALA A 190 0.07 5.32 4.16
CA ALA A 190 0.98 6.46 4.12
C ALA A 190 0.66 7.53 5.18
N ARG A 191 -0.63 7.79 5.46
CA ARG A 191 -1.03 8.74 6.50
C ARG A 191 -0.70 8.22 7.88
N VAL A 192 -0.91 6.91 8.14
CA VAL A 192 -0.55 6.26 9.41
C VAL A 192 0.95 6.34 9.68
N VAL A 193 1.77 6.11 8.64
CA VAL A 193 3.24 6.23 8.72
C VAL A 193 3.66 7.68 8.99
N ARG A 194 3.08 8.65 8.26
CA ARG A 194 3.44 10.07 8.37
C ARG A 194 2.99 10.69 9.69
N SER A 195 1.85 10.27 10.26
CA SER A 195 1.40 10.76 11.56
C SER A 195 2.22 10.18 12.73
N ASN A 196 2.86 9.02 12.54
CA ASN A 196 3.62 8.33 13.59
C ASN A 196 5.08 8.12 13.19
N LEU A 197 5.74 9.17 12.69
CA LEU A 197 7.13 9.09 12.23
C LEU A 197 8.09 8.55 13.30
N GLY A 198 7.88 8.86 14.58
CA GLY A 198 8.73 8.35 15.66
C GLY A 198 8.75 6.81 15.79
N LEU A 199 7.72 6.11 15.31
CA LEU A 199 7.67 4.65 15.30
C LEU A 199 8.21 4.07 13.98
N TYR A 200 7.77 4.63 12.86
CA TYR A 200 8.06 4.04 11.54
C TYR A 200 9.41 4.45 10.96
N LEU A 201 9.94 5.61 11.32
CA LEU A 201 11.27 6.07 10.89
C LEU A 201 12.39 5.11 11.35
N PRO A 202 12.52 4.74 12.64
CA PRO A 202 13.55 3.79 13.04
C PRO A 202 13.36 2.41 12.40
N LEU A 203 12.13 1.91 12.20
CA LEU A 203 11.91 0.67 11.45
C LEU A 203 12.44 0.76 10.00
N GLY A 204 12.22 1.88 9.33
CA GLY A 204 12.76 2.14 7.99
C GLY A 204 14.30 2.18 7.97
N ILE A 205 14.91 2.83 8.96
CA ILE A 205 16.37 2.85 9.12
C ILE A 205 16.92 1.43 9.35
N GLY A 206 16.24 0.60 10.14
CA GLY A 206 16.66 -0.78 10.40
C GLY A 206 16.66 -1.66 9.15
N VAL A 207 15.64 -1.50 8.29
CA VAL A 207 15.60 -2.15 6.97
C VAL A 207 16.75 -1.67 6.10
N PHE A 208 16.97 -0.35 6.03
CA PHE A 208 18.07 0.22 5.24
C PHE A 208 19.44 -0.28 5.71
N LEU A 209 19.70 -0.28 7.02
CA LEU A 209 20.96 -0.80 7.58
C LEU A 209 21.12 -2.30 7.33
N THR A 210 20.05 -3.08 7.39
CA THR A 210 20.10 -4.50 7.05
C THR A 210 20.49 -4.72 5.59
N LEU A 211 19.90 -3.96 4.66
CA LEU A 211 20.29 -4.02 3.24
C LEU A 211 21.75 -3.61 3.03
N LEU A 212 22.20 -2.55 3.70
CA LEU A 212 23.59 -2.12 3.67
C LEU A 212 24.53 -3.22 4.17
N LEU A 213 24.15 -3.94 5.23
CA LEU A 213 24.91 -5.05 5.79
C LEU A 213 25.04 -6.21 4.78
N PHE A 214 23.97 -6.57 4.06
CA PHE A 214 24.05 -7.56 2.97
C PHE A 214 25.01 -7.12 1.86
N ILE A 215 24.99 -5.84 1.49
CA ILE A 215 25.90 -5.29 0.48
C ILE A 215 27.36 -5.38 0.97
N LEU A 216 27.63 -4.95 2.21
CA LEU A 216 28.97 -5.04 2.82
C LEU A 216 29.46 -6.49 2.87
N PHE A 217 28.61 -7.43 3.27
CA PHE A 217 28.91 -8.86 3.25
C PHE A 217 29.35 -9.33 1.85
N GLY A 218 28.65 -8.91 0.80
CA GLY A 218 29.02 -9.28 -0.58
C GLY A 218 30.40 -8.80 -1.00
N PHE A 219 30.79 -7.59 -0.61
CA PHE A 219 32.14 -7.08 -0.88
C PHE A 219 33.19 -7.78 -0.04
N VAL A 220 32.88 -8.07 1.21
CA VAL A 220 33.75 -8.77 2.15
C VAL A 220 34.13 -10.17 1.65
N ILE A 221 33.16 -10.99 1.23
CA ILE A 221 33.44 -12.35 0.77
C ILE A 221 34.20 -12.40 -0.56
N ASN A 222 34.20 -11.29 -1.31
CA ASN A 222 34.96 -11.19 -2.55
C ASN A 222 36.42 -10.77 -2.29
N ALA A 223 36.67 -10.01 -1.22
CA ALA A 223 37.98 -9.46 -0.90
C ALA A 223 38.84 -10.36 0.00
N ARG A 224 38.22 -11.24 0.80
CA ARG A 224 38.92 -12.06 1.80
C ARG A 224 38.38 -13.48 1.90
N ASP A 225 39.30 -14.43 2.05
CA ASP A 225 38.98 -15.85 2.26
C ASP A 225 38.66 -16.18 3.73
N SER A 226 39.18 -15.38 4.66
CA SER A 226 38.96 -15.52 6.10
C SER A 226 38.83 -14.16 6.78
N ILE A 227 38.01 -14.10 7.83
CA ILE A 227 37.80 -12.91 8.66
C ILE A 227 37.66 -13.32 10.12
N GLN A 228 38.24 -12.51 11.01
CA GLN A 228 38.11 -12.67 12.45
C GLN A 228 37.11 -11.65 13.02
N ILE A 229 36.05 -12.10 13.66
CA ILE A 229 35.10 -11.23 14.37
C ILE A 229 35.17 -11.55 15.85
N GLY A 230 35.83 -10.66 16.60
CA GLY A 230 36.13 -10.88 18.01
C GLY A 230 37.03 -12.11 18.21
N LEU A 231 36.52 -13.11 18.93
CA LEU A 231 37.24 -14.36 19.21
C LEU A 231 36.99 -15.46 18.17
N VAL A 232 36.03 -15.26 17.26
CA VAL A 232 35.63 -16.28 16.28
C VAL A 232 36.23 -15.96 14.92
N ARG A 233 36.96 -16.92 14.35
CA ARG A 233 37.49 -16.84 12.99
C ARG A 233 36.60 -17.62 12.03
N PHE A 234 36.11 -16.96 11.00
CA PHE A 234 35.28 -17.55 9.97
C PHE A 234 36.15 -17.98 8.79
N GLU A 235 36.30 -19.29 8.64
CA GLU A 235 36.96 -19.94 7.51
C GLU A 235 36.04 -21.03 6.95
N PRO A 236 35.46 -20.85 5.75
CA PRO A 236 35.57 -19.69 4.85
C PRO A 236 34.80 -18.45 5.31
N ALA A 237 35.18 -17.26 4.81
CA ALA A 237 34.53 -15.97 5.10
C ALA A 237 33.03 -15.94 4.75
N SER A 238 32.55 -16.84 3.88
CA SER A 238 31.12 -17.01 3.60
C SER A 238 30.28 -17.37 4.82
N GLY A 239 30.88 -17.93 5.88
CA GLY A 239 30.21 -18.21 7.16
C GLY A 239 29.68 -16.95 7.87
N ILE A 240 30.18 -15.77 7.50
CA ILE A 240 29.72 -14.47 8.03
C ILE A 240 28.28 -14.15 7.62
N ILE A 241 27.70 -14.87 6.66
CA ILE A 241 26.31 -14.70 6.22
C ILE A 241 25.30 -14.72 7.37
N ILE A 242 25.63 -15.40 8.47
CA ILE A 242 24.79 -15.43 9.67
C ILE A 242 24.54 -14.04 10.26
N ILE A 243 25.47 -13.10 10.10
CA ILE A 243 25.35 -11.72 10.61
C ILE A 243 24.25 -10.94 9.87
N PRO A 244 24.28 -10.79 8.53
CA PRO A 244 23.15 -10.20 7.79
C PRO A 244 21.84 -10.92 8.04
N LEU A 245 21.87 -12.25 8.13
CA LEU A 245 20.67 -13.06 8.35
C LEU A 245 20.04 -12.77 9.72
N LEU A 246 20.87 -12.63 10.76
CA LEU A 246 20.43 -12.27 12.10
C LEU A 246 19.81 -10.86 12.11
N SER A 247 20.46 -9.88 11.46
CA SER A 247 19.91 -8.53 11.30
C SER A 247 18.54 -8.55 10.62
N LEU A 248 18.39 -9.36 9.58
CA LEU A 248 17.12 -9.52 8.86
C LEU A 248 16.03 -10.09 9.74
N ILE A 249 16.30 -11.18 10.45
CA ILE A 249 15.33 -11.84 11.34
C ILE A 249 14.87 -10.86 12.43
N LEU A 250 15.82 -10.20 13.10
CA LEU A 250 15.51 -9.28 14.20
C LEU A 250 14.71 -8.07 13.72
N ASN A 251 15.11 -7.43 12.61
CA ASN A 251 14.34 -6.30 12.07
C ASN A 251 12.97 -6.71 11.55
N THR A 252 12.83 -7.93 11.02
CA THR A 252 11.52 -8.47 10.61
C THR A 252 10.61 -8.63 11.82
N VAL A 253 11.10 -9.23 12.91
CA VAL A 253 10.35 -9.36 14.16
C VAL A 253 9.93 -7.99 14.70
N ASN A 254 10.83 -7.01 14.71
CA ASN A 254 10.51 -5.64 15.14
C ASN A 254 9.47 -4.97 14.22
N ALA A 255 9.58 -5.15 12.91
CA ALA A 255 8.62 -4.59 11.95
C ALA A 255 7.19 -5.16 12.15
N PHE A 256 7.05 -6.39 12.62
CA PHE A 256 5.74 -6.99 12.93
C PHE A 256 5.23 -6.68 14.35
N LEU A 257 6.11 -6.67 15.35
CA LEU A 257 5.71 -6.49 16.76
C LEU A 257 5.50 -5.03 17.12
N SER A 258 6.37 -4.11 16.68
CA SER A 258 6.31 -2.70 17.08
C SER A 258 4.97 -2.05 16.70
N PRO A 259 4.45 -2.16 15.46
CA PRO A 259 3.14 -1.59 15.12
C PRO A 259 1.97 -2.24 15.89
N LYS A 260 2.07 -3.54 16.21
CA LYS A 260 1.02 -4.23 17.00
C LYS A 260 0.97 -3.74 18.43
N PHE A 261 2.13 -3.50 19.06
CA PHE A 261 2.22 -2.98 20.42
C PHE A 261 1.84 -1.51 20.49
N PHE A 262 2.14 -0.74 19.45
CA PHE A 262 1.78 0.68 19.37
C PHE A 262 0.27 0.92 19.45
N LYS A 263 -0.54 -0.01 18.92
CA LYS A 263 -2.01 0.05 19.00
C LYS A 263 -2.57 -0.12 20.41
N LYS A 264 -1.79 -0.67 21.35
CA LYS A 264 -2.19 -0.88 22.75
C LYS A 264 -1.58 0.20 23.62
N GLU A 265 -2.40 1.01 24.28
CA GLU A 265 -1.91 2.17 25.06
C GLU A 265 -0.87 1.78 26.12
N ASN A 266 -1.10 0.67 26.83
CA ASN A 266 -0.20 0.15 27.85
C ASN A 266 1.16 -0.35 27.31
N LEU A 267 1.28 -0.59 26.00
CA LEU A 267 2.49 -1.14 25.38
C LEU A 267 3.22 -0.16 24.44
N LYS A 268 2.80 1.11 24.40
CA LYS A 268 3.40 2.12 23.52
C LYS A 268 4.91 2.29 23.76
N LEU A 269 5.37 2.26 25.01
CA LEU A 269 6.80 2.36 25.34
C LEU A 269 7.60 1.19 24.75
N TYR A 270 7.10 -0.05 24.90
CA TYR A 270 7.75 -1.25 24.34
C TYR A 270 7.76 -1.22 22.81
N ALA A 271 6.73 -0.66 22.18
CA ALA A 271 6.69 -0.47 20.73
C ALA A 271 7.83 0.41 20.23
N TYR A 272 8.10 1.53 20.91
CA TYR A 272 9.23 2.39 20.58
C TYR A 272 10.57 1.70 20.85
N LEU A 273 10.75 1.06 22.02
CA LEU A 273 11.99 0.35 22.33
C LEU A 273 12.34 -0.70 21.27
N LEU A 274 11.37 -1.51 20.84
CA LEU A 274 11.54 -2.49 19.76
C LEU A 274 11.86 -1.82 18.41
N ALA A 275 11.20 -0.70 18.10
CA ALA A 275 11.46 0.02 16.85
C ALA A 275 12.90 0.56 16.77
N TYR A 276 13.42 1.11 17.87
CA TYR A 276 14.79 1.63 17.95
C TYR A 276 15.86 0.53 18.13
N ALA A 277 15.53 -0.60 18.74
CA ALA A 277 16.46 -1.72 18.91
C ALA A 277 16.95 -2.30 17.57
N GLY A 278 16.09 -2.31 16.54
CA GLY A 278 16.43 -2.80 15.20
C GLY A 278 17.64 -2.07 14.58
N PRO A 279 17.55 -0.75 14.36
CA PRO A 279 18.67 0.06 13.87
C PRO A 279 19.94 -0.06 14.69
N VAL A 280 19.83 -0.01 16.02
CA VAL A 280 20.99 -0.10 16.91
C VAL A 280 21.70 -1.42 16.72
N MET A 281 20.95 -2.54 16.68
CA MET A 281 21.51 -3.86 16.47
C MET A 281 22.17 -3.98 15.09
N SER A 282 21.50 -3.54 14.02
CA SER A 282 22.07 -3.56 12.67
C SER A 282 23.35 -2.73 12.57
N LEU A 283 23.38 -1.56 13.21
CA LEU A 283 24.56 -0.71 13.25
C LEU A 283 25.72 -1.38 14.00
N SER A 284 25.45 -1.99 15.17
CA SER A 284 26.46 -2.75 15.93
C SER A 284 27.04 -3.91 15.11
N LEU A 285 26.20 -4.63 14.36
CA LEU A 285 26.64 -5.72 13.50
C LEU A 285 27.47 -5.24 12.30
N ILE A 286 27.13 -4.08 11.71
CA ILE A 286 27.96 -3.45 10.67
C ILE A 286 29.34 -3.10 11.23
N ILE A 287 29.38 -2.46 12.40
CA ILE A 287 30.63 -2.10 13.07
C ILE A 287 31.47 -3.36 13.36
N ALA A 288 30.83 -4.45 13.82
CA ALA A 288 31.52 -5.70 14.09
C ALA A 288 32.19 -6.29 12.82
N ILE A 289 31.52 -6.25 11.67
CA ILE A 289 32.11 -6.67 10.39
C ILE A 289 33.28 -5.75 10.01
N LEU A 290 33.11 -4.43 10.11
CA LEU A 290 34.17 -3.48 9.75
C LEU A 290 35.42 -3.66 10.62
N ILE A 291 35.25 -3.81 11.94
CA ILE A 291 36.37 -4.10 12.85
C ILE A 291 37.03 -5.41 12.46
N GLY A 292 36.25 -6.46 12.18
CA GLY A 292 36.78 -7.76 11.76
C GLY A 292 37.51 -7.75 10.41
N MET A 293 37.38 -6.69 9.61
CA MET A 293 38.19 -6.53 8.39
C MET A 293 39.60 -5.98 8.71
N TYR A 294 39.80 -5.31 9.84
CA TYR A 294 41.10 -4.74 10.20
C TYR A 294 42.03 -5.73 10.92
N PHE A 295 41.47 -6.82 11.46
CA PHE A 295 42.20 -7.91 12.12
C PHE A 295 42.25 -9.15 11.22
#